data_AF-A0A4U8Z8L5-F1
#
_entry.id   AF-A0A4U8Z8L5-F1
#
_cell.length_a   1.000
_cell.length_b   1.000
_cell.length_c   1.000
_cell.angle_alpha   90.00
_cell.angle_beta   90.00
_cell.angle_gamma   90.00
#
_symmetry.space_group_name_H-M   'P 1'
#
loop_
_entity.id
_entity.type
_entity.pdbx_description
1 polymer ?
#
loop_
_entity_poly.entity_id
_entity_poly.type
_entity_poly.pdbx_seq_one_letter_code
_entity_poly.pdbx_strand_id
1 'polypeptide(L)'
;MKLPDFLRFEPFNRLRDQMNIPREGQGSIIESNPQVESPPPPPPAALLALPAPKGRAYILLKSGNRLDLLDPQPDAWTDEDLAIGLSRTYRWGGHSKWPLPLSVAQHSLTVLALREAEGPLTAREALRELLHDATEALFGGFDPVAPLRPHLGPDFARLDASLQAAVDRRYRLPAWTELSYAQHKHADRLAAASEALHIVGWTREEMRSSLEIGLEPIDDDPLFPPDGMRNWEPWPPTIAQAMFSKRLAQLLARAAVDDALAELAPAFLRLIAKTKSSRLHRLQPVTGNSLKDKYVFVEAHDGSGALEGVVVDGPRDEDGDFDLEDKFTVFTTDGNREGELIICNGANCHVEIL
;
A
#
# COMPACT_ATOMS: atom_id res chain seq x y z
N MET A 1 3.97 -34.86 27.41
CA MET A 1 2.78 -35.37 26.70
C MET A 1 3.18 -35.53 25.24
N LYS A 2 3.26 -36.76 24.70
CA LYS A 2 3.78 -37.05 23.35
C LYS A 2 2.70 -36.77 22.30
N LEU A 3 3.06 -36.10 21.21
CA LEU A 3 2.20 -35.88 20.04
C LEU A 3 1.82 -37.22 19.36
N PRO A 4 0.60 -37.37 18.83
CA PRO A 4 0.16 -38.61 18.20
C PRO A 4 0.72 -38.80 16.78
N ASP A 5 0.88 -40.07 16.42
CA ASP A 5 1.45 -40.60 15.19
C ASP A 5 0.43 -40.50 14.03
N PHE A 6 0.70 -39.61 13.07
CA PHE A 6 -0.21 -39.27 11.95
C PHE A 6 -0.45 -40.41 10.96
N LEU A 7 0.25 -41.55 11.09
CA LEU A 7 0.11 -42.71 10.21
C LEU A 7 -1.10 -43.61 10.50
N ARG A 8 -1.95 -43.26 11.49
CA ARG A 8 -3.16 -44.02 11.84
C ARG A 8 -4.48 -43.34 11.50
N PHE A 9 -4.47 -42.38 10.57
CA PHE A 9 -5.71 -41.81 10.05
C PHE A 9 -6.31 -42.76 8.98
N GLU A 10 -7.33 -43.51 9.39
CA GLU A 10 -8.16 -44.48 8.65
C GLU A 10 -9.09 -43.97 7.50
N PRO A 11 -9.03 -42.74 6.95
CA PRO A 11 -9.77 -42.41 5.71
C PRO A 11 -9.03 -42.78 4.41
N PHE A 12 -7.69 -42.85 4.43
CA PHE A 12 -6.89 -43.04 3.20
C PHE A 12 -6.96 -44.48 2.65
N ASN A 13 -7.18 -45.48 3.50
CA ASN A 13 -7.27 -46.88 3.07
C ASN A 13 -8.56 -47.17 2.29
N ARG A 14 -9.66 -46.47 2.59
CA ARG A 14 -10.94 -46.64 1.88
C ARG A 14 -10.92 -46.12 0.44
N LEU A 15 -10.17 -45.05 0.17
CA LEU A 15 -10.02 -44.52 -1.18
C LEU A 15 -9.15 -45.43 -2.06
N ARG A 16 -8.16 -46.11 -1.45
CA ARG A 16 -7.21 -46.97 -2.16
C ARG A 16 -7.86 -48.25 -2.70
N ASP A 17 -8.78 -48.83 -1.93
CA ASP A 17 -9.53 -50.03 -2.32
C ASP A 17 -10.60 -49.72 -3.40
N GLN A 18 -11.10 -48.47 -3.49
CA GLN A 18 -12.00 -48.04 -4.58
C GLN A 18 -11.28 -47.79 -5.91
N MET A 19 -9.97 -47.56 -5.89
CA MET A 19 -9.17 -47.16 -7.06
C MET A 19 -8.33 -48.31 -7.68
N ASN A 20 -8.51 -49.55 -7.20
CA ASN A 20 -7.87 -50.77 -7.72
C ASN A 20 -6.33 -50.68 -7.90
N ILE A 21 -5.64 -50.06 -6.95
CA ILE A 21 -4.17 -49.94 -6.93
C ILE A 21 -3.57 -51.24 -6.35
N PRO A 22 -2.72 -52.00 -7.08
CA PRO A 22 -2.21 -53.28 -6.61
C PRO A 22 -1.28 -53.14 -5.41
N ARG A 23 -1.36 -54.11 -4.47
CA ARG A 23 -0.44 -54.23 -3.33
C ARG A 23 0.83 -54.93 -3.79
N GLU A 24 1.99 -54.30 -3.63
CA GLU A 24 3.26 -54.99 -3.83
C GLU A 24 3.44 -56.12 -2.80
N GLY A 25 3.47 -57.35 -3.31
CA GLY A 25 4.38 -58.42 -2.89
C GLY A 25 4.11 -59.15 -1.58
N GLN A 26 3.36 -60.27 -1.65
CA GLN A 26 3.71 -61.47 -0.87
C GLN A 26 4.42 -62.44 -1.82
N GLY A 27 5.67 -62.78 -1.51
CA GLY A 27 6.48 -63.74 -2.25
C GLY A 27 7.50 -64.43 -1.37
N SER A 28 7.20 -65.71 -1.08
CA SER A 28 8.05 -66.85 -0.67
C SER A 28 9.36 -66.66 0.10
N ILE A 29 9.45 -67.44 1.18
CA ILE A 29 10.64 -67.90 1.91
C ILE A 29 11.74 -68.39 0.94
N ILE A 30 12.94 -67.81 1.02
CA ILE A 30 14.20 -68.40 0.56
C ILE A 30 15.23 -68.24 1.67
N GLU A 31 15.97 -69.32 1.91
CA GLU A 31 16.92 -69.57 2.99
C GLU A 31 18.02 -68.50 3.13
N SER A 32 18.42 -68.28 4.37
CA SER A 32 19.52 -67.44 4.82
C SER A 32 20.88 -67.96 4.35
N ASN A 33 21.68 -67.10 3.71
CA ASN A 33 23.13 -67.26 3.57
C ASN A 33 23.82 -66.02 4.16
N PRO A 34 24.79 -66.15 5.09
CA PRO A 34 25.48 -65.02 5.69
C PRO A 34 26.66 -64.56 4.80
N GLN A 35 27.02 -63.28 4.92
CA GLN A 35 28.22 -62.63 4.35
C GLN A 35 28.09 -62.08 2.91
N VAL A 36 27.39 -60.94 2.76
CA VAL A 36 27.82 -59.87 1.84
C VAL A 36 27.65 -58.54 2.56
N GLU A 37 28.75 -57.96 3.00
CA GLU A 37 28.78 -56.62 3.59
C GLU A 37 28.44 -55.60 2.48
N SER A 38 27.32 -54.90 2.61
CA SER A 38 26.94 -53.82 1.70
C SER A 38 27.97 -52.70 1.79
N PRO A 39 28.44 -52.10 0.67
CA PRO A 39 29.38 -50.99 0.73
C PRO A 39 28.75 -49.82 1.53
N PRO A 40 29.55 -49.06 2.29
CA PRO A 40 29.03 -47.93 3.05
C PRO A 40 28.35 -46.93 2.11
N PRO A 41 27.26 -46.28 2.56
CA PRO A 41 26.60 -45.27 1.75
C PRO A 41 27.62 -44.20 1.34
N PRO A 42 27.56 -43.69 0.10
CA PRO A 42 28.46 -42.63 -0.32
C PRO A 42 28.32 -41.46 0.65
N PRO A 43 29.43 -40.74 0.97
CA PRO A 43 29.32 -39.54 1.78
C PRO A 43 28.30 -38.60 1.13
N PRO A 44 27.52 -37.83 1.92
CA PRO A 44 26.54 -36.92 1.36
C PRO A 44 27.26 -36.06 0.35
N ALA A 45 26.89 -36.21 -0.92
CA ALA A 45 27.40 -35.36 -1.97
C ALA A 45 27.12 -33.95 -1.49
N ALA A 46 28.18 -33.19 -1.20
CA ALA A 46 28.06 -31.75 -1.12
C ALA A 46 27.28 -31.39 -2.38
N LEU A 47 26.06 -30.89 -2.24
CA LEU A 47 25.34 -30.27 -3.32
C LEU A 47 26.26 -29.13 -3.77
N LEU A 48 27.16 -29.43 -4.71
CA LEU A 48 27.73 -28.43 -5.57
C LEU A 48 26.51 -27.84 -6.23
N ALA A 49 26.12 -26.66 -5.74
CA ALA A 49 25.04 -25.88 -6.29
C ALA A 49 25.30 -25.77 -7.79
N LEU A 50 24.59 -26.60 -8.57
CA LEU A 50 24.51 -26.39 -9.99
C LEU A 50 24.05 -24.94 -10.15
N PRO A 51 24.74 -24.11 -10.95
CA PRO A 51 24.26 -22.76 -11.19
C PRO A 51 22.81 -22.88 -11.66
N ALA A 52 21.90 -22.20 -10.98
CA ALA A 52 20.49 -22.21 -11.33
C ALA A 52 20.39 -21.96 -12.85
N PRO A 53 19.63 -22.77 -13.61
CA PRO A 53 19.41 -22.47 -15.02
C PRO A 53 18.97 -21.01 -15.11
N LYS A 54 19.49 -20.23 -16.08
CA LYS A 54 18.99 -18.89 -16.40
C LYS A 54 17.53 -19.04 -16.88
N GLY A 55 16.63 -19.23 -15.92
CA GLY A 55 15.26 -19.60 -16.12
C GLY A 55 14.48 -18.39 -16.57
N ARG A 56 13.69 -18.56 -17.63
CA ARG A 56 12.75 -17.54 -18.09
C ARG A 56 11.52 -17.62 -17.20
N ALA A 57 11.40 -16.76 -16.19
CA ALA A 57 10.23 -16.70 -15.29
C ALA A 57 9.39 -15.47 -15.61
N TYR A 58 8.95 -15.34 -16.88
CA TYR A 58 8.20 -14.18 -17.33
C TYR A 58 6.69 -14.34 -17.14
N ILE A 59 6.03 -13.29 -16.67
CA ILE A 59 4.60 -13.10 -16.78
C ILE A 59 4.32 -12.05 -17.87
N LEU A 60 3.42 -12.34 -18.80
CA LEU A 60 2.90 -11.37 -19.76
C LEU A 60 1.71 -10.63 -19.16
N LEU A 61 1.81 -9.30 -19.10
CA LEU A 61 0.80 -8.42 -18.53
C LEU A 61 -0.17 -7.91 -19.60
N LYS A 62 -1.30 -7.31 -19.19
CA LYS A 62 -2.33 -6.81 -20.13
C LYS A 62 -1.78 -5.70 -21.03
N SER A 63 -0.88 -4.86 -20.50
CA SER A 63 -0.16 -3.84 -21.27
C SER A 63 0.72 -4.40 -22.39
N GLY A 64 1.00 -5.71 -22.39
CA GLY A 64 2.00 -6.35 -23.25
C GLY A 64 3.40 -6.36 -22.65
N ASN A 65 3.60 -5.74 -21.49
CA ASN A 65 4.87 -5.80 -20.77
C ASN A 65 5.15 -7.22 -20.25
N ARG A 66 6.43 -7.51 -20.04
CA ARG A 66 6.90 -8.78 -19.49
C ARG A 66 7.58 -8.52 -18.15
N LEU A 67 7.03 -9.08 -17.09
CA LEU A 67 7.63 -9.05 -15.76
C LEU A 67 8.52 -10.28 -15.58
N ASP A 68 9.81 -10.07 -15.34
CA ASP A 68 10.73 -11.13 -14.91
C ASP A 68 10.62 -11.33 -13.40
N LEU A 69 10.15 -12.50 -12.96
CA LEU A 69 10.03 -12.77 -11.52
C LEU A 69 11.38 -12.98 -10.83
N LEU A 70 12.43 -13.31 -11.57
CA LEU A 70 13.78 -13.52 -11.00
C LEU A 70 14.59 -12.22 -10.95
N ASP A 71 14.22 -11.21 -11.73
CA ASP A 71 14.87 -9.89 -11.77
C ASP A 71 13.83 -8.78 -12.07
N PRO A 72 12.89 -8.51 -11.14
CA PRO A 72 11.78 -7.62 -11.39
C PRO A 72 12.24 -6.17 -11.52
N GLN A 73 12.04 -5.59 -12.71
CA GLN A 73 12.33 -4.18 -12.96
C GLN A 73 11.12 -3.31 -12.56
N PRO A 74 11.32 -2.16 -11.88
CA PRO A 74 10.24 -1.27 -11.43
C PRO A 74 9.34 -0.71 -12.54
N ASP A 75 9.81 -0.69 -13.78
CA ASP A 75 9.09 -0.22 -14.97
C ASP A 75 8.44 -1.37 -15.77
N ALA A 76 8.58 -2.62 -15.31
CA ALA A 76 8.07 -3.81 -16.00
C ALA A 76 6.54 -3.96 -15.97
N TRP A 77 5.81 -3.14 -15.23
CA TRP A 77 4.34 -3.12 -15.20
C TRP A 77 3.80 -1.69 -15.24
N THR A 78 2.55 -1.56 -15.68
CA THR A 78 1.78 -0.32 -15.56
C THR A 78 0.94 -0.33 -14.28
N ASP A 79 0.44 0.84 -13.87
CA ASP A 79 -0.47 0.90 -12.71
C ASP A 79 -1.78 0.15 -12.98
N GLU A 80 -2.23 0.11 -14.24
CA GLU A 80 -3.38 -0.69 -14.65
C GLU A 80 -3.10 -2.20 -14.53
N ASP A 81 -1.91 -2.66 -14.93
CA ASP A 81 -1.54 -4.08 -14.77
C ASP A 81 -1.56 -4.50 -13.30
N LEU A 82 -1.02 -3.67 -12.41
CA LEU A 82 -1.02 -3.94 -10.98
C LEU A 82 -2.45 -3.99 -10.43
N ALA A 83 -3.29 -3.00 -10.76
CA ALA A 83 -4.68 -2.97 -10.33
C ALA A 83 -5.48 -4.19 -10.83
N ILE A 84 -5.24 -4.63 -12.08
CA ILE A 84 -5.83 -5.85 -12.63
C ILE A 84 -5.38 -7.07 -11.84
N GLY A 85 -4.08 -7.21 -11.59
CA GLY A 85 -3.53 -8.30 -10.81
C GLY A 85 -4.19 -8.37 -9.44
N LEU A 86 -4.16 -7.27 -8.68
CA LEU A 86 -4.74 -7.21 -7.33
C LEU A 86 -6.24 -7.47 -7.30
N SER A 87 -6.99 -7.05 -8.33
CA SER A 87 -8.43 -7.32 -8.43
C SER A 87 -8.78 -8.77 -8.75
N ARG A 88 -7.79 -9.56 -9.21
CA ARG A 88 -7.93 -10.97 -9.61
C ARG A 88 -7.16 -11.93 -8.72
N THR A 89 -6.30 -11.42 -7.84
CA THR A 89 -5.74 -12.16 -6.72
C THR A 89 -6.77 -12.22 -5.62
N TYR A 90 -7.07 -13.43 -5.13
CA TYR A 90 -8.11 -13.63 -4.12
C TYR A 90 -7.53 -14.10 -2.80
N ARG A 91 -8.02 -13.47 -1.74
CA ARG A 91 -7.71 -13.84 -0.36
C ARG A 91 -8.44 -15.09 0.05
N TRP A 92 -7.99 -15.71 1.15
CA TRP A 92 -8.63 -16.90 1.73
C TRP A 92 -8.72 -18.07 0.74
N GLY A 93 -7.79 -18.15 -0.22
CA GLY A 93 -7.80 -19.13 -1.30
C GLY A 93 -9.01 -19.01 -2.25
N GLY A 94 -9.69 -17.86 -2.25
CA GLY A 94 -10.93 -17.63 -2.99
C GLY A 94 -12.19 -18.16 -2.31
N HIS A 95 -12.11 -18.66 -1.07
CA HIS A 95 -13.29 -19.09 -0.32
C HIS A 95 -13.97 -17.92 0.38
N SER A 96 -15.28 -17.82 0.22
CA SER A 96 -16.13 -16.86 0.94
C SER A 96 -17.54 -17.45 1.13
N LYS A 97 -18.31 -16.92 2.08
CA LYS A 97 -19.75 -17.20 2.20
C LYS A 97 -20.59 -16.44 1.17
N TRP A 98 -19.95 -15.55 0.42
CA TRP A 98 -20.56 -14.73 -0.63
C TRP A 98 -20.41 -15.43 -1.99
N PRO A 99 -21.19 -15.03 -3.01
CA PRO A 99 -21.01 -15.58 -4.36
C PRO A 99 -19.66 -15.25 -5.00
N LEU A 100 -19.00 -14.19 -4.54
CA LEU A 100 -17.71 -13.73 -5.06
C LEU A 100 -16.61 -13.83 -4.01
N PRO A 101 -15.36 -14.12 -4.42
CA PRO A 101 -14.20 -14.09 -3.55
C PRO A 101 -13.76 -12.65 -3.24
N LEU A 102 -13.12 -12.45 -2.08
CA LEU A 102 -12.48 -11.17 -1.73
C LEU A 102 -11.17 -11.01 -2.50
N SER A 103 -11.06 -9.90 -3.23
CA SER A 103 -9.81 -9.54 -3.92
C SER A 103 -8.80 -8.88 -2.98
N VAL A 104 -7.51 -9.04 -3.29
CA VAL A 104 -6.43 -8.31 -2.58
C VAL A 104 -6.61 -6.80 -2.77
N ALA A 105 -7.09 -6.33 -3.93
CA ALA A 105 -7.40 -4.92 -4.16
C ALA A 105 -8.39 -4.35 -3.13
N GLN A 106 -9.48 -5.07 -2.83
CA GLN A 106 -10.46 -4.65 -1.82
C GLN A 106 -9.86 -4.70 -0.43
N HIS A 107 -9.10 -5.74 -0.09
CA HIS A 107 -8.36 -5.81 1.17
C HIS A 107 -7.41 -4.64 1.38
N SER A 108 -6.58 -4.30 0.40
CA SER A 108 -5.65 -3.17 0.51
C SER A 108 -6.37 -1.83 0.69
N LEU A 109 -7.55 -1.66 0.10
CA LEU A 109 -8.40 -0.50 0.36
C LEU A 109 -8.92 -0.51 1.80
N THR A 110 -9.36 -1.65 2.32
CA THR A 110 -9.81 -1.81 3.72
C THR A 110 -8.70 -1.44 4.69
N VAL A 111 -7.48 -1.97 4.49
CA VAL A 111 -6.32 -1.67 5.33
C VAL A 111 -5.99 -0.18 5.31
N LEU A 112 -5.98 0.44 4.12
CA LEU A 112 -5.77 1.88 4.01
C LEU A 112 -6.84 2.68 4.75
N ALA A 113 -8.12 2.32 4.61
CA ALA A 113 -9.22 3.02 5.27
C ALA A 113 -9.12 2.95 6.81
N LEU A 114 -8.72 1.79 7.34
CA LEU A 114 -8.45 1.63 8.77
C LEU A 114 -7.31 2.53 9.24
N ARG A 115 -6.21 2.59 8.47
CA ARG A 115 -5.05 3.42 8.80
C ARG A 115 -5.36 4.91 8.75
N GLU A 116 -6.20 5.34 7.80
CA GLU A 116 -6.64 6.73 7.72
C GLU A 116 -7.60 7.13 8.86
N ALA A 117 -8.32 6.17 9.43
CA ALA A 117 -9.15 6.39 10.62
C ALA A 117 -8.33 6.52 11.91
N GLU A 118 -7.14 5.93 11.96
CA GLU A 118 -6.22 6.03 13.11
C GLU A 118 -5.50 7.39 13.19
N GLY A 119 -5.35 8.08 12.06
CA GLY A 119 -4.72 9.40 12.01
C GLY A 119 -4.32 9.84 10.60
N PRO A 120 -3.82 11.09 10.47
CA PRO A 120 -3.37 11.60 9.19
C PRO A 120 -2.15 10.84 8.68
N LEU A 121 -2.17 10.49 7.40
CA LEU A 121 -1.04 9.91 6.66
C LEU A 121 -0.57 10.91 5.60
N THR A 122 0.74 10.99 5.38
CA THR A 122 1.27 11.61 4.16
C THR A 122 0.82 10.79 2.94
N ALA A 123 0.86 11.39 1.73
CA ALA A 123 0.47 10.66 0.52
C ALA A 123 1.35 9.43 0.27
N ARG A 124 2.63 9.49 0.63
CA ARG A 124 3.60 8.40 0.49
C ARG A 124 3.40 7.28 1.51
N GLU A 125 3.01 7.61 2.74
CA GLU A 125 2.60 6.60 3.74
C GLU A 125 1.29 5.91 3.33
N ALA A 126 0.30 6.68 2.86
CA ALA A 126 -0.94 6.10 2.33
C ALA A 126 -0.69 5.18 1.12
N LEU A 127 0.25 5.53 0.22
CA LEU A 127 0.68 4.63 -0.87
C LEU A 127 1.32 3.35 -0.33
N ARG A 128 2.12 3.45 0.74
CA ARG A 128 2.75 2.28 1.38
C ARG A 128 1.68 1.32 1.92
N GLU A 129 0.67 1.86 2.59
CA GLU A 129 -0.47 1.07 3.09
C GLU A 129 -1.28 0.46 1.93
N LEU A 130 -1.56 1.22 0.87
CA LEU A 130 -2.31 0.70 -0.29
C LEU A 130 -1.56 -0.40 -1.05
N LEU A 131 -0.23 -0.37 -1.06
CA LEU A 131 0.62 -1.23 -1.89
C LEU A 131 1.36 -2.32 -1.09
N HIS A 132 0.97 -2.54 0.18
CA HIS A 132 1.66 -3.49 1.05
C HIS A 132 1.64 -4.95 0.53
N ASP A 133 0.55 -5.34 -0.15
CA ASP A 133 0.38 -6.67 -0.76
C ASP A 133 0.54 -6.65 -2.29
N ALA A 134 1.17 -5.60 -2.86
CA ALA A 134 1.36 -5.47 -4.30
C ALA A 134 2.09 -6.68 -4.92
N THR A 135 2.99 -7.32 -4.16
CA THR A 135 3.76 -8.48 -4.65
C THR A 135 2.89 -9.70 -4.93
N GLU A 136 1.77 -9.88 -4.23
CA GLU A 136 0.87 -11.03 -4.41
C GLU A 136 0.27 -11.08 -5.81
N ALA A 137 -0.10 -9.90 -6.34
CA ALA A 137 -0.52 -9.74 -7.72
C ALA A 137 0.63 -9.97 -8.70
N LEU A 138 1.80 -9.41 -8.42
CA LEU A 138 2.95 -9.48 -9.31
C LEU A 138 3.55 -10.90 -9.38
N PHE A 139 3.35 -11.75 -8.37
CA PHE A 139 3.65 -13.18 -8.41
C PHE A 139 2.68 -14.02 -9.26
N GLY A 140 1.75 -13.39 -9.99
CA GLY A 140 0.76 -14.08 -10.79
C GLY A 140 -0.48 -14.48 -9.98
N GLY A 141 -0.81 -13.72 -8.94
CA GLY A 141 -2.01 -13.94 -8.12
C GLY A 141 -1.82 -14.96 -7.02
N PHE A 142 -0.64 -14.98 -6.39
CA PHE A 142 -0.34 -15.87 -5.28
C PHE A 142 -0.39 -15.10 -3.95
N ASP A 143 -1.49 -15.28 -3.21
CA ASP A 143 -1.63 -14.87 -1.82
C ASP A 143 -1.49 -16.12 -0.92
N PRO A 144 -0.30 -16.42 -0.40
CA PRO A 144 -0.15 -17.46 0.59
C PRO A 144 -0.72 -17.02 1.93
N VAL A 145 -1.69 -17.77 2.45
CA VAL A 145 -2.21 -17.60 3.81
C VAL A 145 -1.06 -17.51 4.81
N ALA A 146 -1.15 -16.59 5.77
CA ALA A 146 -0.03 -16.23 6.64
C ALA A 146 0.67 -17.43 7.32
N PRO A 147 -0.03 -18.46 7.83
CA PRO A 147 0.62 -19.64 8.43
C PRO A 147 1.49 -20.46 7.47
N LEU A 148 1.23 -20.37 6.16
CA LEU A 148 2.01 -21.09 5.14
C LEU A 148 3.34 -20.41 4.82
N ARG A 149 3.43 -19.08 4.96
CA ARG A 149 4.60 -18.28 4.51
C ARG A 149 5.94 -18.78 5.07
N PRO A 150 6.07 -19.12 6.37
CA PRO A 150 7.32 -19.66 6.91
C PRO A 150 7.76 -20.99 6.29
N HIS A 151 6.85 -21.74 5.66
CA HIS A 151 7.11 -23.04 5.04
C HIS A 151 7.51 -22.94 3.56
N LEU A 152 7.39 -21.78 2.92
CA LEU A 152 7.76 -21.57 1.51
C LEU A 152 9.27 -21.51 1.28
N GLY A 153 10.05 -21.37 2.35
CA GLY A 153 11.50 -21.43 2.31
C GLY A 153 12.18 -20.10 1.94
N PRO A 154 13.51 -20.05 2.08
CA PRO A 154 14.30 -18.82 1.95
C PRO A 154 14.35 -18.29 0.52
N ASP A 155 14.15 -19.13 -0.49
CA ASP A 155 14.21 -18.72 -1.90
C ASP A 155 12.98 -17.90 -2.28
N PHE A 156 11.80 -18.32 -1.82
CA PHE A 156 10.56 -17.55 -1.96
C PHE A 156 10.68 -16.19 -1.26
N ALA A 157 11.18 -16.18 -0.01
CA ALA A 157 11.37 -14.93 0.74
C ALA A 157 12.30 -13.94 0.03
N ARG A 158 13.35 -14.43 -0.67
CA ARG A 158 14.25 -13.57 -1.46
C ARG A 158 13.55 -13.01 -2.71
N LEU A 159 12.76 -13.82 -3.39
CA LEU A 159 11.99 -13.36 -4.55
C LEU A 159 10.96 -12.29 -4.14
N ASP A 160 10.24 -12.53 -3.04
CA ASP A 160 9.23 -11.60 -2.53
C ASP A 160 9.86 -10.27 -2.10
N ALA A 161 10.99 -10.33 -1.38
CA ALA A 161 11.75 -9.13 -1.04
C ALA A 161 12.27 -8.37 -2.29
N SER A 162 12.70 -9.08 -3.33
CA SER A 162 13.16 -8.45 -4.58
C SER A 162 12.02 -7.75 -5.31
N LEU A 163 10.84 -8.36 -5.34
CA LEU A 163 9.65 -7.80 -5.97
C LEU A 163 9.13 -6.60 -5.17
N GLN A 164 9.11 -6.70 -3.84
CA GLN A 164 8.76 -5.58 -2.96
C GLN A 164 9.72 -4.41 -3.15
N ALA A 165 11.03 -4.66 -3.29
CA ALA A 165 12.00 -3.60 -3.56
C ALA A 165 11.75 -2.91 -4.91
N ALA A 166 11.27 -3.64 -5.93
CA ALA A 166 10.88 -3.06 -7.20
C ALA A 166 9.62 -2.18 -7.08
N VAL A 167 8.61 -2.62 -6.30
CA VAL A 167 7.41 -1.84 -5.95
C VAL A 167 7.80 -0.56 -5.20
N ASP A 168 8.61 -0.70 -4.14
CA ASP A 168 9.09 0.40 -3.31
C ASP A 168 9.82 1.46 -4.16
N ARG A 169 10.66 1.02 -5.11
CA ARG A 169 11.37 1.92 -6.01
C ARG A 169 10.44 2.61 -7.01
N ARG A 170 9.51 1.87 -7.62
CA ARG A 170 8.56 2.40 -8.61
C ARG A 170 7.72 3.53 -8.00
N TYR A 171 7.19 3.31 -6.80
CA TYR A 171 6.26 4.21 -6.14
C TYR A 171 6.90 5.13 -5.10
N ARG A 172 8.24 5.12 -4.99
CA ARG A 172 9.02 5.90 -4.02
C ARG A 172 8.49 5.74 -2.59
N LEU A 173 8.20 4.51 -2.20
CA LEU A 173 7.57 4.23 -0.92
C LEU A 173 8.57 4.46 0.22
N PRO A 174 8.13 5.08 1.34
CA PRO A 174 8.98 5.24 2.50
C PRO A 174 9.27 3.86 3.10
N ALA A 175 10.43 3.72 3.74
CA ALA A 175 10.69 2.55 4.55
C ALA A 175 9.78 2.57 5.78
N TRP A 176 9.37 1.40 6.25
CA TRP A 176 8.65 1.30 7.51
C TRP A 176 9.55 1.72 8.68
N THR A 177 9.05 2.63 9.51
CA THR A 177 9.52 2.77 10.89
C THR A 177 8.89 1.69 11.76
N GLU A 178 9.50 1.37 12.91
CA GLU A 178 8.94 0.41 13.88
C GLU A 178 7.49 0.74 14.25
N LEU A 179 7.19 2.02 14.48
CA LEU A 179 5.84 2.47 14.81
C LEU A 179 4.87 2.26 13.63
N SER A 180 5.24 2.75 12.44
CA SER A 180 4.39 2.62 11.25
C SER A 180 4.17 1.16 10.86
N TYR A 181 5.17 0.30 11.03
CA TYR A 181 5.05 -1.13 10.77
C TYR A 181 4.09 -1.79 11.76
N ALA A 182 4.20 -1.46 13.06
CA ALA A 182 3.31 -1.98 14.08
C ALA A 182 1.86 -1.57 13.83
N GLN A 183 1.63 -0.31 13.43
CA GLN A 183 0.30 0.20 13.06
C GLN A 183 -0.23 -0.49 11.80
N HIS A 184 0.57 -0.60 10.74
CA HIS A 184 0.23 -1.34 9.54
C HIS A 184 -0.18 -2.78 9.86
N LYS A 185 0.65 -3.52 10.62
CA LYS A 185 0.34 -4.90 11.01
C LYS A 185 -0.89 -5.01 11.89
N HIS A 186 -1.21 -4.00 12.69
CA HIS A 186 -2.45 -3.96 13.46
C HIS A 186 -3.66 -3.83 12.51
N ALA A 187 -3.64 -2.86 11.60
CA ALA A 187 -4.72 -2.62 10.64
C ALA A 187 -4.93 -3.81 9.68
N ASP A 188 -3.86 -4.39 9.14
CA ASP A 188 -3.90 -5.60 8.31
C ASP A 188 -4.52 -6.79 9.05
N ARG A 189 -4.10 -7.03 10.30
CA ARG A 189 -4.70 -8.09 11.13
C ARG A 189 -6.15 -7.82 11.47
N LEU A 190 -6.54 -6.55 11.66
CA LEU A 190 -7.92 -6.15 11.92
C LEU A 190 -8.80 -6.34 10.68
N ALA A 191 -8.31 -6.00 9.51
CA ALA A 191 -8.95 -6.32 8.24
C ALA A 191 -9.11 -7.84 8.10
N ALA A 192 -8.05 -8.62 8.28
CA ALA A 192 -8.12 -10.09 8.20
C ALA A 192 -9.10 -10.72 9.21
N ALA A 193 -9.14 -10.23 10.46
CA ALA A 193 -10.10 -10.68 11.45
C ALA A 193 -11.55 -10.38 11.00
N SER A 194 -11.79 -9.18 10.48
CA SER A 194 -13.10 -8.75 10.02
C SER A 194 -13.55 -9.48 8.74
N GLU A 195 -12.62 -9.77 7.83
CA GLU A 195 -12.85 -10.62 6.67
C GLU A 195 -13.18 -12.06 7.06
N ALA A 196 -12.48 -12.63 8.04
CA ALA A 196 -12.75 -13.98 8.51
C ALA A 196 -14.22 -14.13 8.96
N LEU A 197 -14.71 -13.15 9.73
CA LEU A 197 -16.10 -13.11 10.22
C LEU A 197 -17.10 -12.78 9.10
N HIS A 198 -16.91 -11.64 8.44
CA HIS A 198 -17.93 -11.06 7.57
C HIS A 198 -17.88 -11.58 6.14
N ILE A 199 -16.75 -12.10 5.68
CA ILE A 199 -16.57 -12.56 4.30
C ILE A 199 -16.46 -14.08 4.22
N VAL A 200 -15.60 -14.70 5.03
CA VAL A 200 -15.41 -16.15 4.98
C VAL A 200 -16.52 -16.87 5.74
N GLY A 201 -16.99 -16.28 6.85
CA GLY A 201 -18.07 -16.83 7.67
C GLY A 201 -17.61 -17.62 8.88
N TRP A 202 -16.36 -17.44 9.31
CA TRP A 202 -15.90 -17.96 10.60
C TRP A 202 -16.69 -17.34 11.74
N THR A 203 -16.99 -18.11 12.77
CA THR A 203 -17.51 -17.55 14.02
C THR A 203 -16.38 -16.92 14.84
N ARG A 204 -16.71 -15.96 15.70
CA ARG A 204 -15.75 -15.36 16.63
C ARG A 204 -15.05 -16.40 17.53
N GLU A 205 -15.74 -17.49 17.86
CA GLU A 205 -15.17 -18.60 18.62
C GLU A 205 -14.11 -19.35 17.80
N GLU A 206 -14.45 -19.76 16.58
CA GLU A 206 -13.52 -20.47 15.69
C GLU A 206 -12.32 -19.63 15.29
N MET A 207 -12.49 -18.32 15.12
CA MET A 207 -11.36 -17.41 14.88
C MET A 207 -10.32 -17.48 16.00
N ARG A 208 -10.77 -17.50 17.26
CA ARG A 208 -9.89 -17.59 18.43
C ARG A 208 -9.28 -18.98 18.59
N SER A 209 -10.06 -20.04 18.40
CA SER A 209 -9.63 -21.41 18.67
C SER A 209 -8.87 -22.07 17.52
N SER A 210 -9.18 -21.73 16.28
CA SER A 210 -8.69 -22.44 15.08
C SER A 210 -7.76 -21.58 14.23
N LEU A 211 -8.04 -20.28 14.09
CA LEU A 211 -7.17 -19.36 13.36
C LEU A 211 -6.15 -18.67 14.25
N GLU A 212 -6.27 -18.81 15.57
CA GLU A 212 -5.46 -18.11 16.58
C GLU A 212 -5.49 -16.57 16.40
N ILE A 213 -6.58 -16.06 15.82
CA ILE A 213 -6.83 -14.64 15.66
C ILE A 213 -7.53 -14.15 16.93
N GLY A 214 -6.77 -13.49 17.80
CA GLY A 214 -7.28 -12.90 19.04
C GLY A 214 -7.83 -11.49 18.90
N LEU A 215 -7.70 -10.86 17.72
CA LEU A 215 -8.18 -9.52 17.48
C LEU A 215 -9.70 -9.53 17.26
N GLU A 216 -10.42 -8.61 17.88
CA GLU A 216 -11.87 -8.52 17.73
C GLU A 216 -12.21 -7.86 16.37
N PRO A 217 -12.99 -8.52 15.51
CA PRO A 217 -13.52 -7.93 14.28
C PRO A 217 -14.28 -6.64 14.52
N ILE A 218 -14.16 -5.69 13.60
CA ILE A 218 -15.10 -4.57 13.55
C ILE A 218 -16.37 -4.99 12.82
N ASP A 219 -17.53 -4.51 13.27
CA ASP A 219 -18.80 -4.80 12.61
C ASP A 219 -19.06 -3.84 11.44
N ASP A 220 -18.68 -2.56 11.61
CA ASP A 220 -18.81 -1.55 10.57
C ASP A 220 -17.73 -1.74 9.49
N ASP A 221 -18.16 -1.78 8.22
CA ASP A 221 -17.26 -1.83 7.07
C ASP A 221 -16.60 -0.46 6.89
N PRO A 222 -15.26 -0.35 6.93
CA PRO A 222 -14.58 0.93 6.73
C PRO A 222 -14.65 1.40 5.28
N LEU A 223 -15.01 0.51 4.34
CA LEU A 223 -15.27 0.88 2.96
C LEU A 223 -16.75 1.21 2.77
N PHE A 224 -17.02 2.30 2.08
CA PHE A 224 -18.36 2.55 1.56
C PHE A 224 -18.61 1.61 0.38
N PRO A 225 -19.58 0.67 0.47
CA PRO A 225 -19.84 -0.25 -0.61
C PRO A 225 -20.34 0.53 -1.84
N PRO A 226 -19.96 0.10 -3.06
CA PRO A 226 -20.52 0.64 -4.30
C PRO A 226 -22.05 0.52 -4.33
N ASP A 227 -22.71 1.38 -5.11
CA ASP A 227 -24.17 1.37 -5.24
C ASP A 227 -24.72 -0.02 -5.52
N GLY A 228 -25.67 -0.45 -4.69
CA GLY A 228 -26.31 -1.76 -4.79
C GLY A 228 -25.54 -2.94 -4.16
N MET A 229 -24.40 -2.69 -3.53
CA MET A 229 -23.65 -3.70 -2.76
C MET A 229 -23.86 -3.52 -1.25
N ARG A 230 -23.68 -4.63 -0.51
CA ARG A 230 -23.77 -4.63 0.96
C ARG A 230 -22.40 -4.41 1.59
N ASN A 231 -22.40 -3.95 2.83
CA ASN A 231 -21.20 -3.94 3.68
C ASN A 231 -20.57 -5.33 3.71
N TRP A 232 -19.25 -5.38 3.62
CA TRP A 232 -18.40 -6.57 3.55
C TRP A 232 -18.66 -7.48 2.34
N GLU A 233 -19.51 -7.09 1.39
CA GLU A 233 -19.72 -7.88 0.16
C GLU A 233 -18.46 -7.80 -0.71
N PRO A 234 -17.87 -8.95 -1.10
CA PRO A 234 -16.77 -8.94 -2.04
C PRO A 234 -17.18 -8.37 -3.40
N TRP A 235 -16.39 -7.43 -3.91
CA TRP A 235 -16.71 -6.73 -5.14
C TRP A 235 -16.30 -7.53 -6.39
N PRO A 236 -17.05 -7.43 -7.51
CA PRO A 236 -16.61 -7.92 -8.80
C PRO A 236 -15.21 -7.35 -9.16
N PRO A 237 -14.33 -8.14 -9.81
CA PRO A 237 -12.98 -7.69 -10.13
C PRO A 237 -12.92 -6.36 -10.88
N THR A 238 -13.87 -6.09 -11.77
CA THR A 238 -13.94 -4.81 -12.50
C THR A 238 -14.20 -3.61 -11.58
N ILE A 239 -15.01 -3.79 -10.54
CA ILE A 239 -15.30 -2.76 -9.54
C ILE A 239 -14.11 -2.58 -8.59
N ALA A 240 -13.55 -3.68 -8.08
CA ALA A 240 -12.35 -3.65 -7.24
C ALA A 240 -11.18 -2.98 -7.97
N GLN A 241 -10.94 -3.32 -9.24
CA GLN A 241 -9.94 -2.68 -10.08
C GLN A 241 -10.19 -1.17 -10.20
N ALA A 242 -11.42 -0.75 -10.49
CA ALA A 242 -11.75 0.66 -10.67
C ALA A 242 -11.57 1.46 -9.38
N MET A 243 -12.03 0.93 -8.24
CA MET A 243 -11.89 1.56 -6.93
C MET A 243 -10.42 1.67 -6.52
N PHE A 244 -9.64 0.59 -6.69
CA PHE A 244 -8.21 0.60 -6.41
C PHE A 244 -7.46 1.57 -7.32
N SER A 245 -7.72 1.54 -8.63
CA SER A 245 -7.07 2.44 -9.60
C SER A 245 -7.37 3.91 -9.30
N LYS A 246 -8.62 4.23 -8.94
CA LYS A 246 -9.03 5.57 -8.53
C LYS A 246 -8.25 6.00 -7.29
N ARG A 247 -8.16 5.14 -6.28
CA ARG A 247 -7.44 5.47 -5.03
C ARG A 247 -5.95 5.65 -5.26
N LEU A 248 -5.33 4.75 -6.02
CA LEU A 248 -3.91 4.83 -6.39
C LEU A 248 -3.62 6.14 -7.13
N ALA A 249 -4.41 6.50 -8.14
CA ALA A 249 -4.23 7.74 -8.89
C ALA A 249 -4.38 8.99 -8.01
N GLN A 250 -5.34 9.02 -7.08
CA GLN A 250 -5.50 10.11 -6.12
C GLN A 250 -4.27 10.28 -5.23
N LEU A 251 -3.74 9.19 -4.70
CA LEU A 251 -2.57 9.23 -3.82
C LEU A 251 -1.29 9.60 -4.59
N LEU A 252 -1.12 9.12 -5.82
CA LEU A 252 -0.01 9.51 -6.68
C LEU A 252 -0.06 11.01 -7.02
N ALA A 253 -1.24 11.55 -7.32
CA ALA A 253 -1.41 12.98 -7.57
C ALA A 253 -1.08 13.82 -6.33
N ARG A 254 -1.57 13.40 -5.14
CA ARG A 254 -1.21 14.06 -3.87
C ARG A 254 0.29 14.00 -3.60
N ALA A 255 0.91 12.84 -3.80
CA ALA A 255 2.35 12.68 -3.60
C ALA A 255 3.18 13.54 -4.57
N ALA A 256 2.72 13.74 -5.81
CA ALA A 256 3.38 14.64 -6.75
C ALA A 256 3.28 16.11 -6.31
N VAL A 257 2.16 16.52 -5.71
CA VAL A 257 2.00 17.85 -5.12
C VAL A 257 2.92 18.01 -3.90
N ASP A 258 2.96 17.03 -3.01
CA ASP A 258 3.84 17.03 -1.83
C ASP A 258 5.32 17.12 -2.25
N ASP A 259 5.74 16.35 -3.26
CA ASP A 259 7.09 16.37 -3.82
C ASP A 259 7.42 17.77 -4.39
N ALA A 260 6.50 18.36 -5.17
CA ALA A 260 6.69 19.70 -5.73
C ALA A 260 6.80 20.78 -4.65
N LEU A 261 5.97 20.71 -3.60
CA LEU A 261 6.05 21.62 -2.46
C LEU A 261 7.38 21.47 -1.71
N ALA A 262 7.86 20.24 -1.52
CA ALA A 262 9.13 19.96 -0.86
C ALA A 262 10.34 20.49 -1.67
N GLU A 263 10.31 20.42 -3.00
CA GLU A 263 11.35 20.98 -3.88
C GLU A 263 11.36 22.52 -3.86
N LEU A 264 10.19 23.15 -3.74
CA LEU A 264 10.05 24.61 -3.68
C LEU A 264 10.42 25.19 -2.31
N ALA A 265 10.27 24.44 -1.22
CA ALA A 265 10.51 24.94 0.13
C ALA A 265 11.93 25.50 0.36
N PRO A 266 13.03 24.87 -0.09
CA PRO A 266 14.37 25.45 0.02
C PRO A 266 14.56 26.73 -0.82
N ALA A 267 13.93 26.81 -2.00
CA ALA A 267 13.97 28.00 -2.83
C ALA A 267 13.27 29.18 -2.13
N PHE A 268 12.15 28.88 -1.47
CA PHE A 268 11.40 29.84 -0.67
C PHE A 268 12.16 30.32 0.57
N LEU A 269 12.76 29.40 1.33
CA LEU A 269 13.59 29.75 2.49
C LEU A 269 14.84 30.56 2.10
N ARG A 270 15.45 30.28 0.94
CA ARG A 270 16.57 31.09 0.40
C ARG A 270 16.13 32.50 -0.01
N LEU A 271 14.92 32.66 -0.52
CA LEU A 271 14.34 33.96 -0.84
C LEU A 271 14.20 34.80 0.45
N ILE A 272 13.62 34.22 1.50
CA ILE A 272 13.47 34.85 2.83
C ILE A 272 14.83 35.20 3.46
N ALA A 273 15.82 34.31 3.36
CA ALA A 273 17.15 34.57 3.92
C ALA A 273 17.90 35.70 3.19
N LYS A 274 17.72 35.83 1.86
CA LYS A 274 18.30 36.92 1.08
C LYS A 274 17.64 38.26 1.35
N THR A 275 16.32 38.30 1.57
CA THR A 275 15.61 39.55 1.92
C THR A 275 16.00 40.08 3.30
N LYS A 276 16.34 39.20 4.27
CA LYS A 276 16.82 39.62 5.60
C LYS A 276 18.26 40.19 5.63
N SER A 277 19.10 39.90 4.62
CA SER A 277 20.54 40.17 4.69
C SER A 277 21.02 41.42 3.93
N SER A 278 20.17 42.07 3.14
CA SER A 278 20.61 43.23 2.34
C SER A 278 19.72 44.46 2.52
N ARG A 279 20.34 45.58 2.94
CA ARG A 279 19.97 46.92 2.50
C ARG A 279 20.04 46.96 0.97
N LEU A 280 18.98 46.54 0.30
CA LEU A 280 18.85 46.61 -1.15
C LEU A 280 17.38 46.93 -1.45
N HIS A 281 17.13 48.22 -1.66
CA HIS A 281 16.07 48.66 -2.55
C HIS A 281 16.18 47.88 -3.86
N ARG A 282 15.06 47.29 -4.30
CA ARG A 282 14.85 46.52 -5.55
C ARG A 282 15.37 45.09 -5.56
N LEU A 283 14.55 44.16 -5.07
CA LEU A 283 14.36 42.88 -5.75
C LEU A 283 12.86 42.55 -5.70
N GLN A 284 12.26 42.45 -6.88
CA GLN A 284 10.86 42.03 -7.09
C GLN A 284 10.69 40.55 -6.74
N PRO A 285 9.58 40.14 -6.09
CA PRO A 285 9.29 38.72 -5.86
C PRO A 285 8.95 38.01 -7.17
N VAL A 286 9.22 36.70 -7.18
CA VAL A 286 8.98 35.80 -8.31
C VAL A 286 7.72 34.99 -8.01
N THR A 287 6.56 35.53 -8.35
CA THR A 287 5.35 34.79 -8.73
C THR A 287 4.48 35.69 -9.62
N GLY A 288 4.74 35.68 -10.94
CA GLY A 288 3.80 36.20 -11.94
C GLY A 288 3.70 37.73 -12.06
N ASN A 289 4.50 38.30 -12.97
CA ASN A 289 4.39 39.70 -13.44
C ASN A 289 4.51 40.76 -12.32
N SER A 290 5.76 41.08 -12.00
CA SER A 290 6.20 41.95 -10.91
C SER A 290 5.79 43.45 -10.98
N LEU A 291 4.80 43.79 -11.80
CA LEU A 291 4.18 45.11 -11.86
C LEU A 291 2.87 45.19 -11.06
N LYS A 292 2.35 44.06 -10.53
CA LYS A 292 1.01 44.00 -9.90
C LYS A 292 0.97 43.33 -8.51
N ASP A 293 2.12 42.93 -7.96
CA ASP A 293 2.19 42.41 -6.59
C ASP A 293 1.90 43.57 -5.62
N LYS A 294 0.84 43.45 -4.81
CA LYS A 294 0.44 44.47 -3.83
C LYS A 294 0.89 44.04 -2.44
N TYR A 295 1.65 44.91 -1.78
CA TYR A 295 1.97 44.77 -0.37
C TYR A 295 0.81 45.36 0.44
N VAL A 296 0.32 44.63 1.43
CA VAL A 296 -0.89 44.98 2.16
C VAL A 296 -0.70 44.83 3.67
N PHE A 297 -1.33 45.74 4.40
CA PHE A 297 -1.65 45.59 5.81
C PHE A 297 -3.14 45.25 5.93
N VAL A 298 -3.47 44.13 6.56
CA VAL A 298 -4.84 43.64 6.71
C VAL A 298 -5.20 43.62 8.19
N GLU A 299 -6.26 44.32 8.56
CA GLU A 299 -6.79 44.35 9.92
C GLU A 299 -8.22 43.78 9.93
N ALA A 300 -8.48 42.79 10.77
CA ALA A 300 -9.81 42.22 10.88
C ALA A 300 -10.79 43.20 11.55
N HIS A 301 -12.01 43.35 11.01
CA HIS A 301 -13.01 44.28 11.57
C HIS A 301 -13.44 43.94 13.00
N ASP A 302 -13.31 42.67 13.40
CA ASP A 302 -13.61 42.18 14.74
C ASP A 302 -12.45 42.39 15.74
N GLY A 303 -11.34 42.99 15.31
CA GLY A 303 -10.15 43.21 16.11
C GLY A 303 -9.38 41.93 16.46
N SER A 304 -9.67 40.80 15.78
CA SER A 304 -9.04 39.50 16.04
C SER A 304 -7.55 39.43 15.65
N GLY A 305 -7.05 40.43 14.94
CA GLY A 305 -5.64 40.59 14.63
C GLY A 305 -5.37 41.45 13.40
N ALA A 306 -4.10 41.80 13.22
CA ALA A 306 -3.58 42.43 12.02
C ALA A 306 -2.44 41.58 11.46
N LEU A 307 -2.26 41.60 10.14
CA LEU A 307 -1.18 40.91 9.43
C LEU A 307 -0.67 41.80 8.31
N GLU A 308 0.63 41.70 8.04
CA GLU A 308 1.31 42.43 6.98
C GLU A 308 1.90 41.40 6.00
N GLY A 309 1.78 41.64 4.68
CA GLY A 309 2.27 40.68 3.71
C GLY A 309 2.02 41.04 2.25
N VAL A 310 2.37 40.12 1.36
CA VAL A 310 2.17 40.27 -0.09
C VAL A 310 0.96 39.45 -0.50
N VAL A 311 0.07 40.02 -1.33
CA VAL A 311 -1.02 39.24 -1.94
C VAL A 311 -0.43 38.32 -3.02
N VAL A 312 -0.59 37.01 -2.86
CA VAL A 312 0.01 35.99 -3.74
C VAL A 312 -1.01 35.21 -4.55
N ASP A 313 -2.29 35.26 -4.16
CA ASP A 313 -3.40 34.62 -4.88
C ASP A 313 -4.72 35.34 -4.58
N GLY A 314 -5.67 35.32 -5.51
CA GLY A 314 -6.96 36.01 -5.39
C GLY A 314 -7.58 36.38 -6.74
N PRO A 315 -8.86 36.77 -6.75
CA PRO A 315 -9.53 37.28 -7.94
C PRO A 315 -8.84 38.56 -8.44
N ARG A 316 -8.98 38.81 -9.74
CA ARG A 316 -8.37 39.96 -10.41
C ARG A 316 -9.41 40.74 -11.20
N ASP A 317 -9.26 42.06 -11.24
CA ASP A 317 -10.11 42.94 -12.02
C ASP A 317 -9.74 42.93 -13.52
N GLU A 318 -10.48 43.71 -14.34
CA GLU A 318 -10.25 43.83 -15.78
C GLU A 318 -8.87 44.42 -16.13
N ASP A 319 -8.31 45.22 -15.21
CA ASP A 319 -6.98 45.80 -15.32
C ASP A 319 -5.88 44.83 -14.83
N GLY A 320 -6.26 43.68 -14.28
CA GLY A 320 -5.45 42.58 -13.78
C GLY A 320 -4.81 42.82 -12.40
N ASP A 321 -5.26 43.84 -11.67
CA ASP A 321 -4.93 44.08 -10.27
C ASP A 321 -5.76 43.15 -9.37
N PHE A 322 -5.29 42.92 -8.14
CA PHE A 322 -6.01 42.05 -7.20
C PHE A 322 -7.28 42.73 -6.70
N ASP A 323 -8.39 42.00 -6.76
CA ASP A 323 -9.63 42.38 -6.09
C ASP A 323 -9.54 41.98 -4.61
N LEU A 324 -9.44 42.98 -3.75
CA LEU A 324 -9.26 42.83 -2.30
C LEU A 324 -10.60 42.90 -1.55
N GLU A 325 -11.73 43.09 -2.25
CA GLU A 325 -13.06 43.02 -1.64
C GLU A 325 -13.53 41.57 -1.49
N ASP A 326 -13.03 40.67 -2.35
CA ASP A 326 -13.29 39.24 -2.32
C ASP A 326 -12.26 38.45 -1.48
N LYS A 327 -12.27 37.12 -1.59
CA LYS A 327 -11.34 36.23 -0.88
C LYS A 327 -9.96 36.19 -1.56
N PHE A 328 -8.91 36.55 -0.83
CA PHE A 328 -7.52 36.57 -1.33
C PHE A 328 -6.55 35.92 -0.33
N THR A 329 -5.36 35.54 -0.80
CA THR A 329 -4.32 34.90 0.00
C THR A 329 -3.13 35.84 0.17
N VAL A 330 -2.77 36.10 1.42
CA VAL A 330 -1.60 36.88 1.80
C VAL A 330 -0.49 35.95 2.26
N PHE A 331 0.70 36.16 1.72
CA PHE A 331 1.92 35.63 2.29
C PHE A 331 2.48 36.61 3.33
N THR A 332 2.48 36.22 4.59
CA THR A 332 2.81 37.10 5.71
C THR A 332 4.30 37.37 5.85
N THR A 333 4.60 38.62 6.18
CA THR A 333 5.94 39.16 6.45
C THR A 333 6.10 39.69 7.88
N ASP A 334 5.06 39.62 8.72
CA ASP A 334 5.04 40.12 10.09
C ASP A 334 5.62 39.12 11.12
N GLY A 335 6.35 39.62 12.13
CA GLY A 335 7.22 38.79 12.98
C GLY A 335 6.54 37.73 13.87
N ASN A 336 5.22 37.80 14.08
CA ASN A 336 4.50 36.77 14.84
C ASN A 336 3.90 35.66 13.96
N ARG A 337 3.76 35.88 12.65
CA ARG A 337 3.18 34.93 11.70
C ARG A 337 4.01 34.81 10.43
N GLU A 338 5.28 35.19 10.47
CA GLU A 338 6.16 35.30 9.31
C GLU A 338 6.26 33.96 8.56
N GLY A 339 5.96 33.97 7.26
CA GLY A 339 6.08 32.77 6.43
C GLY A 339 4.82 31.92 6.31
N GLU A 340 3.69 32.38 6.84
CA GLU A 340 2.38 31.73 6.69
C GLU A 340 1.66 32.20 5.40
N LEU A 341 0.83 31.31 4.85
CA LEU A 341 -0.17 31.69 3.85
C LEU A 341 -1.52 31.82 4.55
N ILE A 342 -2.06 33.03 4.55
CA ILE A 342 -3.32 33.33 5.23
C ILE A 342 -4.36 33.70 4.19
N ILE A 343 -5.50 33.05 4.29
CA ILE A 343 -6.68 33.37 3.51
C ILE A 343 -7.44 34.49 4.21
N CYS A 344 -7.53 35.65 3.55
CA CYS A 344 -8.30 36.80 3.97
C CYS A 344 -9.65 36.83 3.24
N ASN A 345 -10.68 37.30 3.91
CA ASN A 345 -11.97 37.59 3.31
C ASN A 345 -12.16 39.10 3.31
N GLY A 346 -12.04 39.74 2.14
CA GLY A 346 -12.10 41.20 2.00
C GLY A 346 -13.33 41.85 2.64
N ALA A 347 -14.47 41.17 2.61
CA ALA A 347 -15.70 41.64 3.25
C ALA A 347 -15.61 41.81 4.78
N ASN A 348 -14.65 41.14 5.44
CA ASN A 348 -14.51 41.11 6.90
C ASN A 348 -13.22 41.79 7.40
N CYS A 349 -12.45 42.42 6.52
CA CYS A 349 -11.17 43.00 6.86
C CYS A 349 -11.02 44.39 6.23
N HIS A 350 -10.33 45.28 6.93
CA HIS A 350 -9.80 46.49 6.35
C HIS A 350 -8.45 46.17 5.71
N VAL A 351 -8.25 46.57 4.45
CA VAL A 351 -7.02 46.31 3.70
C VAL A 351 -6.42 47.64 3.28
N GLU A 352 -5.21 47.92 3.74
CA GLU A 352 -4.40 49.07 3.34
C GLU A 352 -3.27 48.62 2.41
N ILE A 353 -3.16 49.21 1.22
CA ILE A 353 -2.07 48.94 0.28
C ILE A 353 -0.88 49.84 0.67
N LEU A 354 0.28 49.23 0.89
CA LEU A 354 1.50 49.87 1.40
C LEU A 354 2.52 50.22 0.30
#